data_AF-A0A5T2H0F3-F1
#
_entry.id   AF-A0A5T2H0F3-F1
#
_cell.length_a   1.000
_cell.length_b   1.000
_cell.length_c   1.000
_cell.angle_alpha   90.00
_cell.angle_beta   90.00
_cell.angle_gamma   90.00
#
_symmetry.space_group_name_H-M   'P 1'
#
loop_
_entity.id
_entity.type
_entity.pdbx_description
1 polymer ?
#
loop_
_entity_poly.entity_id
_entity_poly.type
_entity_poly.pdbx_seq_one_letter_code
_entity_poly.pdbx_strand_id
1 'polypeptide(L)'
;MQICLMDETGATDGALSVLAARWGLEHDEDNPMALVLTPQHLELRKRDEPKLGGIFVDFVGGAMAHRRKFGGGRGEAVAKAVGIKGDYLPDVVDATA
;
A
#
# COMPACT_ATOMS: atom_id res chain seq x y z
N MET A 1 9.83 4.38 -13.55
CA MET A 1 8.35 4.48 -13.66
C MET A 1 7.97 5.93 -13.40
N GLN A 2 7.13 6.54 -14.23
CA GLN A 2 6.74 7.94 -14.10
C GLN A 2 5.45 8.09 -13.28
N ILE A 3 5.45 9.01 -12.31
CA ILE A 3 4.31 9.32 -11.45
C ILE A 3 4.45 10.72 -10.85
N CYS A 4 3.35 11.41 -10.58
CA CYS A 4 3.42 12.69 -9.87
C CYS A 4 3.80 12.43 -8.41
N LEU A 5 4.87 13.07 -7.92
CA LEU A 5 5.37 12.92 -6.56
C LEU A 5 5.01 14.17 -5.78
N MET A 6 4.30 14.02 -4.67
CA MET A 6 3.87 15.16 -3.84
C MET A 6 4.32 14.96 -2.39
N ASP A 7 4.87 16.01 -1.79
CA ASP A 7 5.27 16.03 -0.39
C ASP A 7 4.31 16.90 0.43
N GLU A 8 3.53 16.27 1.31
CA GLU A 8 2.62 16.92 2.24
C GLU A 8 3.09 16.76 3.70
N THR A 9 4.32 16.27 3.91
CA THR A 9 4.87 16.10 5.28
C THR A 9 5.13 17.44 5.97
N GLY A 10 5.39 18.49 5.19
CA GLY A 10 5.91 19.76 5.68
C GLY A 10 7.35 19.68 6.18
N ALA A 11 8.00 18.53 6.04
CA ALA A 11 9.41 18.34 6.33
C ALA A 11 10.25 18.65 5.09
N THR A 12 11.48 19.14 5.31
CA THR A 12 12.45 19.42 4.24
C THR A 12 13.66 18.48 4.35
N ASP A 13 13.44 17.27 4.83
CA ASP A 13 14.47 16.24 5.02
C ASP A 13 14.78 15.43 3.74
N GLY A 14 14.01 15.66 2.67
CA GLY A 14 14.18 15.00 1.38
C GLY A 14 13.72 13.54 1.36
N ALA A 15 12.92 13.10 2.34
CA ALA A 15 12.44 11.72 2.42
C ALA A 15 11.79 11.23 1.11
N LEU A 16 10.98 12.07 0.46
CA LEU A 16 10.34 11.73 -0.81
C LEU A 16 11.36 11.52 -1.95
N SER A 17 12.45 12.28 -1.97
CA SER A 17 13.52 12.12 -2.96
C SER A 17 14.29 10.83 -2.76
N VAL A 18 14.58 10.46 -1.51
CA VAL A 18 15.23 9.18 -1.16
C VAL A 18 14.33 8.01 -1.55
N LEU A 19 13.02 8.12 -1.30
CA LEU A 19 12.04 7.11 -1.68
C LEU A 19 11.98 6.94 -3.21
N ALA A 20 11.93 8.05 -3.95
CA ALA A 20 11.90 8.02 -5.41
C ALA A 20 13.15 7.33 -5.98
N ALA A 21 14.34 7.69 -5.50
CA ALA A 21 15.59 7.09 -5.92
C ALA A 21 15.64 5.58 -5.60
N ARG A 22 15.19 5.18 -4.40
CA ARG A 22 15.16 3.77 -3.97
C ARG A 22 14.33 2.89 -4.90
N TRP A 23 13.19 3.40 -5.37
CA TRP A 23 12.24 2.64 -6.19
C TRP A 23 12.32 2.95 -7.68
N GLY A 24 13.27 3.77 -8.12
CA GLY A 24 13.41 4.16 -9.53
C GLY A 24 12.19 4.91 -10.07
N LEU A 25 11.59 5.76 -9.22
CA LEU A 25 10.47 6.61 -9.59
C LEU A 25 10.98 7.91 -10.18
N GLU A 26 10.33 8.34 -11.24
CA GLU A 26 10.60 9.60 -11.93
C GLU A 26 9.39 10.50 -11.76
N HIS A 27 9.64 11.73 -11.33
CA HIS A 27 8.58 12.71 -11.14
C HIS A 27 8.01 13.15 -12.49
N ASP A 28 6.69 13.08 -12.62
CA ASP A 28 5.93 13.53 -13.78
C ASP A 28 4.75 14.41 -13.31
N GLU A 29 4.88 15.72 -13.54
CA GLU A 29 3.92 16.73 -13.09
C GLU A 29 2.54 16.59 -13.73
N ASP A 30 2.45 15.98 -14.93
CA ASP A 30 1.21 15.82 -15.69
C ASP A 30 0.59 14.42 -15.52
N ASN A 31 1.23 13.54 -14.76
CA ASN A 31 0.76 12.17 -14.57
C ASN A 31 -0.65 12.15 -13.93
N PRO A 32 -1.62 11.34 -14.41
CA PRO A 32 -2.95 11.27 -13.80
C PRO A 32 -2.93 10.70 -12.38
N MET A 33 -1.88 9.97 -12.01
CA MET A 33 -1.69 9.41 -10.68
C MET A 33 -0.70 10.24 -9.87
N ALA A 34 -0.97 10.40 -8.58
CA ALA A 34 -0.05 11.01 -7.64
C ALA A 34 0.29 10.04 -6.51
N LEU A 35 1.58 9.93 -6.20
CA LEU A 35 2.09 9.30 -5.00
C LEU A 35 2.43 10.41 -3.99
N VAL A 36 1.69 10.42 -2.89
CA VAL A 36 1.72 11.51 -1.91
C VAL A 36 2.28 11.02 -0.60
N LEU A 37 3.37 11.64 -0.13
CA LEU A 37 3.91 11.41 1.19
C LEU A 37 3.27 12.39 2.18
N THR A 38 2.45 11.86 3.07
CA THR A 38 1.79 12.63 4.14
C THR A 38 2.57 12.45 5.46
N PRO A 39 2.26 13.23 6.52
CA PRO A 39 2.90 13.03 7.82
C PRO A 39 2.66 11.64 8.44
N GLN A 40 1.61 10.92 8.01
CA GLN A 40 1.24 9.62 8.59
C GLN A 40 1.66 8.44 7.71
N HIS A 41 1.53 8.56 6.38
CA HIS A 41 1.72 7.45 5.44
C HIS A 41 1.96 7.91 4.00
N LEU A 42 2.32 6.95 3.15
CA LEU A 42 2.39 7.11 1.70
C LEU A 42 1.08 6.62 1.07
N GLU A 43 0.44 7.44 0.25
CA GLU A 43 -0.81 7.10 -0.43
C GLU A 43 -0.79 7.37 -1.93
N LEU A 44 -1.63 6.61 -2.65
CA LEU A 44 -1.86 6.77 -4.08
C LEU A 44 -3.19 7.50 -4.31
N ARG A 45 -3.16 8.55 -5.13
CA ARG A 45 -4.34 9.34 -5.51
C ARG A 45 -4.53 9.33 -7.02
N LYS A 46 -5.80 9.31 -7.44
CA LYS A 46 -6.22 9.58 -8.83
C LYS A 46 -6.56 11.07 -8.93
N ARG A 47 -5.73 11.86 -9.63
CA ARG A 47 -5.80 13.34 -9.56
C ARG A 47 -7.05 13.93 -10.22
N ASP A 48 -7.57 13.26 -11.24
CA ASP A 48 -8.80 13.65 -11.94
C ASP A 48 -10.08 13.31 -11.14
N GLU A 49 -9.99 12.49 -10.10
CA GLU A 49 -11.11 12.10 -9.23
C GLU A 49 -10.82 12.33 -7.73
N PRO A 50 -10.67 13.58 -7.26
CA PRO A 50 -10.34 13.87 -5.86
C PRO A 50 -11.34 13.31 -4.84
N LYS A 51 -12.59 13.07 -5.25
CA LYS A 51 -13.66 12.54 -4.39
C LYS A 51 -13.46 11.07 -4.00
N LEU A 52 -12.63 10.32 -4.73
CA LEU A 52 -12.27 8.95 -4.36
C LEU A 52 -11.35 8.89 -3.13
N GLY A 53 -10.63 9.98 -2.85
CA GLY A 53 -9.60 10.01 -1.83
C GLY A 53 -8.34 9.24 -2.22
N GLY A 54 -7.39 9.16 -1.30
CA GLY A 54 -6.18 8.36 -1.43
C GLY A 54 -6.37 6.93 -0.92
N ILE A 55 -5.63 5.99 -1.50
CA ILE A 55 -5.51 4.63 -0.97
C ILE A 55 -4.10 4.41 -0.42
N PHE A 56 -4.00 3.72 0.70
CA PHE A 56 -2.73 3.38 1.33
C PHE A 56 -2.82 1.98 1.95
N VAL A 57 -1.65 1.40 2.19
CA VAL A 57 -1.54 0.08 2.81
C VAL A 57 -1.52 0.25 4.33
N ASP A 58 -2.58 -0.21 5.00
CA ASP A 58 -2.69 -0.25 6.46
C ASP A 58 -2.89 -1.68 6.95
N PHE A 59 -1.87 -2.24 7.61
CA PHE A 59 -1.94 -3.56 8.25
C PHE A 59 -2.36 -3.50 9.73
N VAL A 60 -2.39 -2.31 10.33
CA VAL A 60 -2.66 -2.11 11.75
C VAL A 60 -4.15 -1.87 11.99
N GLY A 61 -4.78 -1.03 11.18
CA GLY A 61 -6.16 -0.59 11.29
C GLY A 61 -7.03 -0.95 10.09
N GLY A 62 -8.11 -0.18 9.94
CA GLY A 62 -8.99 -0.21 8.77
C GLY A 62 -9.57 -1.58 8.41
N ALA A 63 -9.71 -1.81 7.11
CA ALA A 63 -10.28 -3.03 6.55
C ALA A 63 -9.44 -4.29 6.87
N MET A 64 -8.11 -4.16 6.94
CA MET A 64 -7.23 -5.30 7.23
C MET A 64 -7.34 -5.75 8.69
N ALA A 65 -7.40 -4.83 9.65
CA ALA A 65 -7.65 -5.17 11.05
C ALA A 65 -9.01 -5.86 11.23
N HIS A 66 -10.05 -5.35 10.56
CA HIS A 66 -11.37 -5.96 10.57
C HIS A 66 -11.33 -7.38 9.97
N ARG A 67 -10.69 -7.56 8.80
CA ARG A 67 -10.53 -8.87 8.17
C ARG A 67 -9.72 -9.84 9.02
N ARG A 68 -8.67 -9.39 9.70
CA ARG A 68 -7.91 -10.22 10.64
C ARG A 68 -8.77 -10.73 11.79
N LYS A 69 -9.70 -9.90 12.30
CA LYS A 69 -10.57 -10.25 13.43
C LYS A 69 -11.79 -11.08 13.02
N PHE A 70 -12.38 -10.81 11.86
CA PHE A 70 -13.69 -11.36 11.47
C PHE A 70 -13.69 -12.12 10.13
N GLY A 71 -12.62 -12.05 9.33
CA GLY A 71 -12.51 -12.71 8.02
C GLY A 71 -12.39 -14.24 8.10
N GLY A 72 -12.10 -14.78 9.28
CA GLY A 72 -12.05 -16.22 9.54
C GLY A 72 -10.65 -16.80 9.59
N GLY A 73 -9.61 -16.04 9.28
CA GLY A 73 -8.20 -16.44 9.42
C GLY A 73 -7.89 -17.76 8.71
N ARG A 74 -7.61 -18.83 9.48
CA ARG A 74 -7.42 -20.20 8.94
C ARG A 74 -8.63 -20.73 8.16
N GLY A 75 -9.82 -20.19 8.42
CA GLY A 75 -11.07 -20.53 7.75
C GLY A 75 -11.32 -19.76 6.44
N GLU A 76 -10.47 -18.82 6.06
CA GLU A 76 -10.59 -18.12 4.78
C GLU A 76 -10.36 -19.07 3.60
N ALA A 77 -10.97 -18.75 2.46
CA ALA A 77 -10.81 -19.54 1.24
C ALA A 77 -9.35 -19.60 0.79
N VAL A 78 -8.61 -18.48 0.86
CA VAL A 78 -7.18 -18.43 0.51
C VAL A 78 -6.33 -19.28 1.44
N ALA A 79 -6.59 -19.25 2.76
CA ALA A 79 -5.87 -20.06 3.74
C ALA A 79 -6.07 -21.57 3.50
N LYS A 80 -7.31 -21.98 3.20
CA LYS A 80 -7.62 -23.36 2.82
C LYS A 80 -6.97 -23.77 1.50
N ALA A 81 -6.94 -22.87 0.51
CA ALA A 81 -6.36 -23.13 -0.80
C ALA A 81 -4.84 -23.37 -0.75
N VAL A 82 -4.12 -22.64 0.11
CA VAL A 82 -2.68 -22.89 0.36
C VAL A 82 -2.42 -24.09 1.28
N GLY A 83 -3.47 -24.78 1.72
CA GLY A 83 -3.38 -26.05 2.45
C GLY A 83 -3.34 -25.93 3.98
N ILE A 84 -3.53 -24.74 4.56
CA ILE A 84 -3.49 -24.56 6.03
C ILE A 84 -4.55 -25.45 6.70
N LYS A 85 -4.08 -26.38 7.55
CA LYS A 85 -4.93 -27.34 8.29
C LYS A 85 -4.22 -27.86 9.53
N GLY A 86 -4.93 -27.97 10.66
CA GLY A 86 -4.33 -28.48 11.91
C GLY A 86 -3.17 -27.61 12.38
N ASP A 87 -1.97 -28.19 12.47
CA ASP A 87 -0.69 -27.53 12.78
C ASP A 87 0.15 -27.24 11.52
N TYR A 88 -0.27 -27.70 10.33
CA TYR A 88 0.43 -27.41 9.08
C TYR A 88 0.29 -25.92 8.72
N LEU A 89 1.45 -25.26 8.66
CA LEU A 89 1.66 -23.85 8.37
C LEU A 89 2.84 -23.75 7.39
N PRO A 90 2.59 -23.81 6.08
CA PRO A 90 3.66 -23.75 5.09
C PRO A 90 4.25 -22.34 5.00
N ASP A 91 5.52 -22.27 4.62
CA ASP A 91 6.10 -21.06 4.08
C ASP A 91 5.48 -20.78 2.70
N VAL A 92 5.00 -19.55 2.50
CA VAL A 92 4.30 -19.13 1.28
C VAL A 92 5.09 -18.04 0.58
N VAL A 93 5.17 -18.14 -0.75
CA VAL A 93 5.64 -17.07 -1.61
C VAL A 93 4.44 -16.48 -2.35
N ASP A 94 4.14 -15.21 -2.10
CA ASP A 94 3.23 -14.44 -2.95
C ASP A 94 4.05 -13.78 -4.06
N ALA A 95 3.88 -14.27 -5.28
CA ALA A 95 4.62 -13.79 -6.45
C ALA A 95 3.99 -12.52 -7.08
N THR A 96 2.91 -11.99 -6.50
CA THR A 96 2.05 -10.96 -7.09
C THR A 96 1.63 -9.87 -6.09
N ALA A 97 2.48 -9.60 -5.09
CA ALA A 97 2.26 -8.57 -4.08
C ALA A 97 2.17 -7.13 -4.64
#